data_AF-A0A3D3NVQ8-F1
#
_entry.id   AF-A0A3D3NVQ8-F1
#
_cell.length_a   1.000
_cell.length_b   1.000
_cell.length_c   1.000
_cell.angle_alpha   90.00
_cell.angle_beta   90.00
_cell.angle_gamma   90.00
#
_symmetry.space_group_name_H-M   'P 1'
#
loop_
_entity.id
_entity.type
_entity.pdbx_description
1 polymer ?
#
loop_
_entity_poly.entity_id
_entity_poly.type
_entity_poly.pdbx_seq_one_letter_code
_entity_poly.pdbx_strand_id
1 'polypeptide(L)'
;MMNRRHFLRSTGITLGLPLFESLAKAAPAASPRRFAFIYTPNGYLQSKLLPQKAGQGLNPLTLTSTLEPLSKIKDDLTFITGLDRQFVPGTGVHAQAGSCWLTSSAPQETLDGGFPTNLTLDQLIARQIGADTALPSLELSTNDFTDNKETKYFECISWYGPGYAANTEKNPRAVFQRLFGQGQGGPQRSILDAVLAQAHSLEKRLGGEDKQKLGEYLESVRSTEQRIQRAGA
;
A
#
# COMPACT_ATOMS: atom_id res chain seq x y z
N MET A 1 26.99 38.92 -30.56
CA MET A 1 25.82 39.33 -31.37
C MET A 1 25.49 38.23 -32.36
N MET A 2 24.32 37.60 -32.24
CA MET A 2 23.91 36.49 -33.08
C MET A 2 23.51 37.02 -34.47
N ASN A 3 24.16 36.52 -35.52
CA ASN A 3 24.06 37.05 -36.88
C ASN A 3 22.68 36.72 -37.49
N ARG A 4 21.95 37.73 -38.00
CA ARG A 4 20.59 37.61 -38.59
C ARG A 4 20.48 36.55 -39.70
N ARG A 5 21.61 36.15 -40.30
CA ARG A 5 21.71 35.11 -41.33
C ARG A 5 21.58 33.66 -40.80
N HIS A 6 21.78 33.43 -39.50
CA HIS A 6 21.55 32.11 -38.88
C HIS A 6 20.10 31.90 -38.42
N PHE A 7 19.38 32.99 -38.13
CA PHE A 7 17.98 32.93 -37.68
C PHE A 7 16.99 32.57 -38.79
N LEU A 8 17.33 32.85 -40.05
CA LEU A 8 16.47 32.60 -41.22
C LEU A 8 16.80 31.30 -41.98
N ARG A 9 17.76 30.50 -41.50
CA ARG A 9 17.95 29.12 -41.99
C ARG A 9 17.15 28.07 -41.19
N SER A 10 16.51 28.47 -40.09
CA SER A 10 15.70 27.57 -39.24
C SER A 10 14.19 27.70 -39.46
N THR A 11 13.74 28.39 -40.51
CA THR A 11 12.30 28.60 -40.79
C THR A 11 11.72 27.65 -41.85
N GLY A 12 12.45 26.62 -42.24
CA GLY A 12 11.96 25.56 -43.13
C GLY A 12 11.98 24.21 -42.42
N ILE A 13 10.80 23.62 -42.23
CA ILE A 13 10.52 22.30 -41.64
C ILE A 13 10.41 22.31 -40.09
N THR A 14 9.30 22.87 -39.59
CA THR A 14 8.75 22.58 -38.24
C THR A 14 7.68 21.47 -38.31
N LEU A 15 8.01 20.37 -39.00
CA LEU A 15 7.23 19.14 -38.95
C LEU A 15 8.21 17.98 -38.67
N GLY A 16 8.16 17.46 -37.44
CA GLY A 16 8.63 16.10 -37.15
C GLY A 16 10.05 15.93 -36.60
N LEU A 17 10.59 16.85 -35.80
CA LEU A 17 11.71 16.47 -34.92
C LEU A 17 11.18 16.05 -33.55
N PRO A 18 11.41 14.79 -33.12
CA PRO A 18 11.18 14.39 -31.75
C PRO A 18 11.95 15.33 -30.82
N LEU A 19 11.33 15.75 -29.72
CA LEU A 19 12.06 16.35 -28.61
C LEU A 19 13.16 15.38 -28.20
N PHE A 20 14.42 15.74 -28.44
CA PHE A 20 15.55 14.98 -27.95
C PHE A 20 15.47 14.95 -26.43
N GLU A 21 15.08 13.81 -25.86
CA GLU A 21 15.03 13.55 -24.41
C GLU A 21 16.38 13.84 -23.72
N SER A 22 17.48 13.86 -24.48
CA SER A 22 18.82 14.23 -23.98
C SER A 22 18.95 15.68 -23.51
N LEU A 23 18.02 16.57 -23.90
CA LEU A 23 17.99 17.98 -23.49
C LEU A 23 16.87 18.28 -22.48
N ALA A 24 15.91 17.37 -22.32
CA ALA A 24 14.90 17.46 -21.27
C ALA A 24 15.47 16.79 -20.02
N LYS A 25 16.05 17.59 -19.12
CA LYS A 25 16.21 17.17 -17.73
C LYS A 25 14.79 16.97 -17.21
N ALA A 26 14.28 15.74 -17.31
CA ALA A 26 12.93 15.41 -16.85
C ALA A 26 12.79 16.00 -15.45
N ALA A 27 11.79 16.86 -15.27
CA ALA A 27 11.42 17.27 -13.93
C ALA A 27 11.23 15.98 -13.13
N PRO A 28 11.79 15.85 -11.92
CA PRO A 28 11.60 14.64 -11.14
C PRO A 28 10.09 14.40 -11.05
N ALA A 29 9.63 13.31 -11.65
CA ALA A 29 8.22 12.94 -11.59
C ALA A 29 7.85 12.86 -10.11
N ALA A 30 6.74 13.50 -9.73
CA ALA A 30 6.29 13.44 -8.35
C ALA A 30 6.11 11.96 -7.97
N SER A 31 6.68 11.55 -6.84
CA SER A 31 6.53 10.19 -6.36
C SER A 31 5.04 9.85 -6.22
N PRO A 32 4.57 8.70 -6.75
CA PRO A 32 3.17 8.32 -6.64
C PRO A 32 2.72 8.31 -5.18
N ARG A 33 1.55 8.89 -4.90
CA ARG A 33 0.92 8.81 -3.59
C ARG A 33 0.45 7.38 -3.35
N ARG A 34 0.59 6.90 -2.12
CA ARG A 34 0.21 5.54 -1.73
C ARG A 34 -0.60 5.58 -0.44
N PHE A 35 -1.57 4.69 -0.34
CA PHE A 35 -2.36 4.47 0.86
C PHE A 35 -2.25 3.00 1.25
N ALA A 36 -2.21 2.73 2.56
CA ALA A 36 -2.20 1.39 3.10
C ALA A 36 -3.29 1.28 4.17
N PHE A 37 -4.10 0.23 4.06
CA PHE A 37 -5.11 -0.12 5.05
C PHE A 37 -4.68 -1.43 5.71
N ILE A 38 -4.52 -1.43 7.03
CA ILE A 38 -4.11 -2.61 7.81
C ILE A 38 -5.27 -3.00 8.71
N TYR A 39 -5.87 -4.15 8.42
CA TYR A 39 -6.90 -4.75 9.26
C TYR A 39 -6.27 -5.68 10.30
N THR A 40 -6.67 -5.57 11.56
CA THR A 40 -6.32 -6.53 12.60
C THR A 40 -7.58 -7.23 13.08
N PRO A 41 -7.78 -8.52 12.75
CA PRO A 41 -8.97 -9.26 13.15
C PRO A 41 -8.97 -9.51 14.67
N ASN A 42 -10.14 -9.85 15.21
CA ASN A 42 -10.37 -10.18 16.63
C ASN A 42 -10.18 -9.03 17.63
N GLY A 43 -9.74 -7.86 17.15
CA GLY A 43 -9.68 -6.63 17.92
C GLY A 43 -8.46 -6.51 18.83
N TYR A 44 -8.53 -5.52 19.71
CA TYR A 44 -7.46 -5.17 20.64
C TYR A 44 -8.00 -5.07 22.06
N LEU A 45 -7.10 -5.06 23.04
CA LEU A 45 -7.44 -4.66 24.41
C LEU A 45 -7.79 -3.16 24.43
N GLN A 46 -9.05 -2.82 24.19
CA GLN A 46 -9.51 -1.45 23.97
C GLN A 46 -9.17 -0.52 25.14
N SER A 47 -9.23 -1.01 26.38
CA SER A 47 -8.89 -0.24 27.59
C SER A 47 -7.43 0.22 27.66
N LYS A 48 -6.54 -0.40 26.87
CA LYS A 48 -5.13 -0.03 26.73
C LYS A 48 -4.82 0.64 25.40
N LEU A 49 -5.63 0.44 24.36
CA LEU A 49 -5.47 1.10 23.06
C LEU A 49 -6.08 2.51 23.04
N LEU A 50 -7.32 2.65 23.52
CA LEU A 50 -8.08 3.89 23.41
C LEU A 50 -7.69 4.88 24.52
N PRO A 51 -7.49 6.17 24.21
CA PRO A 51 -7.37 7.21 25.22
C PRO A 51 -8.65 7.28 26.07
N GLN A 52 -8.52 7.30 27.41
CA GLN A 52 -9.68 7.30 28.32
C GLN A 52 -10.56 8.57 28.25
N LYS A 53 -10.06 9.65 27.64
CA LYS A 53 -10.74 10.95 27.54
C LYS A 53 -10.61 11.51 26.12
N ALA A 54 -11.21 10.85 25.14
CA ALA A 54 -11.47 11.48 23.86
C ALA A 54 -12.80 12.25 23.97
N GLY A 55 -12.74 13.56 24.22
CA GLY A 55 -13.91 14.42 24.02
C GLY A 55 -14.30 14.43 22.54
N GLN A 56 -15.51 14.91 22.21
CA GLN A 56 -15.87 15.13 20.82
C GLN A 56 -14.95 16.17 20.17
N GLY A 57 -14.67 16.03 18.87
CA GLY A 57 -13.83 16.95 18.10
C GLY A 57 -12.34 16.61 18.11
N LEU A 58 -11.53 17.55 17.62
CA LEU A 58 -10.07 17.39 17.52
C LEU A 58 -9.41 17.66 18.88
N ASN A 59 -8.74 16.65 19.42
CA ASN A 59 -8.06 16.72 20.71
C ASN A 59 -6.57 16.34 20.54
N PRO A 60 -5.66 16.87 21.38
CA PRO A 60 -4.26 16.43 21.38
C PRO A 60 -4.14 14.92 21.63
N LEU A 61 -3.39 14.23 20.78
CA LEU A 61 -3.17 12.80 20.92
C LEU A 61 -2.34 12.51 22.18
N THR A 62 -2.94 11.82 23.15
CA THR A 62 -2.22 11.21 24.27
C THR A 62 -1.97 9.75 23.96
N LEU A 63 -0.69 9.35 23.88
CA LEU A 63 -0.32 7.97 23.63
C LEU A 63 -0.62 7.12 24.87
N THR A 64 -1.30 6.00 24.65
CA THR A 64 -1.49 4.97 25.66
C THR A 64 -0.27 4.05 25.73
N SER A 65 -0.22 3.14 26.71
CA SER A 65 0.86 2.15 26.81
C SER A 65 0.98 1.28 25.55
N THR A 66 -0.13 1.03 24.84
CA THR A 66 -0.11 0.27 23.58
C THR A 66 0.47 1.09 22.42
N LEU A 67 0.33 2.42 22.45
CA LEU A 67 0.78 3.34 21.39
C LEU A 67 2.14 3.99 21.69
N GLU A 68 2.70 3.79 22.89
CA GLU A 68 4.02 4.32 23.31
C GLU A 68 5.15 4.03 22.31
N PRO A 69 5.24 2.84 21.66
CA PRO A 69 6.26 2.59 20.65
C PRO A 69 6.21 3.53 19.45
N LEU A 70 5.09 4.22 19.22
CA LEU A 70 4.91 5.18 18.12
C LEU A 70 5.28 6.62 18.51
N SER A 71 5.82 6.86 19.70
CA SER A 71 6.17 8.19 20.21
C SER A 71 7.03 9.04 19.27
N LYS A 72 7.95 8.40 18.52
CA LYS A 72 8.83 9.09 17.56
C LYS A 72 8.10 9.70 16.36
N ILE A 73 6.90 9.21 16.04
CA ILE A 73 6.09 9.68 14.90
C ILE A 73 4.77 10.29 15.36
N LYS A 74 4.63 10.62 16.66
CA LYS A 74 3.38 11.07 17.27
C LYS A 74 2.71 12.22 16.51
N ASP A 75 3.50 13.14 15.97
CA ASP A 75 2.98 14.33 15.27
C ASP A 75 2.47 14.01 13.85
N ASP A 76 2.78 12.81 13.33
CA ASP A 76 2.24 12.26 12.09
C ASP A 76 1.03 11.33 12.34
N LEU A 77 0.61 11.13 13.59
CA LEU A 77 -0.49 10.23 13.95
C LEU A 77 -1.79 10.99 14.18
N THR A 78 -2.85 10.50 13.55
CA THR A 78 -4.23 10.86 13.89
C THR A 78 -4.97 9.62 14.37
N PHE A 79 -5.52 9.69 15.57
CA PHE A 79 -6.32 8.60 16.14
C PHE A 79 -7.80 8.96 16.04
N ILE A 80 -8.56 8.21 15.25
CA ILE A 80 -9.98 8.45 15.00
C ILE A 80 -10.81 7.41 15.76
N THR A 81 -11.77 7.86 16.56
CA THR A 81 -12.71 7.02 17.32
C THR A 81 -14.16 7.28 16.89
N GLY A 82 -15.10 6.45 17.35
CA GLY A 82 -16.52 6.60 17.03
C GLY A 82 -16.91 6.17 15.62
N LEU A 83 -16.05 5.40 14.96
CA LEU A 83 -16.34 4.75 13.67
C LEU A 83 -16.87 3.32 13.87
N ASP A 84 -17.44 3.03 15.04
CA ASP A 84 -18.01 1.74 15.37
C ASP A 84 -19.19 1.42 14.46
N ARG A 85 -19.25 0.18 14.01
CA ARG A 85 -20.36 -0.32 13.19
C ARG A 85 -21.39 -1.01 14.07
N GLN A 86 -22.67 -0.82 13.76
CA GLN A 86 -23.74 -1.56 14.43
C GLN A 86 -23.65 -3.04 14.05
N PHE A 87 -23.61 -3.92 15.07
CA PHE A 87 -23.71 -5.36 14.88
C PHE A 87 -25.11 -5.75 14.41
N VAL A 88 -25.19 -6.62 13.39
CA VAL A 88 -26.46 -7.15 12.87
C VAL A 88 -26.51 -8.67 13.09
N PRO A 89 -27.47 -9.19 13.88
CA PRO A 89 -27.62 -10.63 14.09
C PRO A 89 -27.98 -11.39 12.80
N GLY A 90 -27.64 -12.68 12.74
CA GLY A 90 -28.02 -13.58 11.64
C GLY A 90 -26.91 -13.94 10.66
N THR A 91 -25.73 -13.32 10.80
CA THR A 91 -24.52 -13.67 10.03
C THR A 91 -23.33 -13.96 10.95
N GLY A 92 -22.29 -14.62 10.45
CA GLY A 92 -21.05 -14.86 11.23
C GLY A 92 -20.35 -13.56 11.63
N VAL A 93 -20.04 -13.40 12.92
CA VAL A 93 -19.49 -12.15 13.48
C VAL A 93 -18.14 -11.78 12.88
N HIS A 94 -17.27 -12.76 12.63
CA HIS A 94 -15.95 -12.54 12.06
C HIS A 94 -16.03 -12.13 10.59
N ALA A 95 -16.89 -12.79 9.82
CA ALA A 95 -17.17 -12.43 8.43
C ALA A 95 -17.79 -11.02 8.35
N GLN A 96 -18.71 -10.68 9.26
CA GLN A 96 -19.33 -9.35 9.29
C GLN A 96 -18.30 -8.25 9.61
N ALA A 97 -17.39 -8.47 10.56
CA ALA A 97 -16.38 -7.48 10.92
C ALA A 97 -15.44 -7.15 9.74
N GLY A 98 -14.91 -8.17 9.06
CA GLY A 98 -13.99 -8.01 7.94
C GLY A 98 -14.65 -7.45 6.69
N SER A 99 -15.75 -8.10 6.24
CA SER A 99 -16.44 -7.72 5.00
C SER A 99 -16.97 -6.28 5.00
N CYS A 100 -17.19 -5.70 6.17
CA CYS A 100 -17.86 -4.41 6.31
C CYS A 100 -16.92 -3.23 6.65
N TRP A 101 -15.62 -3.48 6.84
CA TRP A 101 -14.70 -2.53 7.46
C TRP A 101 -14.51 -1.21 6.70
N LEU A 102 -14.29 -1.29 5.38
CA LEU A 102 -14.01 -0.11 4.53
C LEU A 102 -15.22 0.33 3.69
N THR A 103 -16.43 -0.10 4.05
CA THR A 103 -17.66 0.19 3.29
C THR A 103 -18.46 1.34 3.93
N SER A 104 -19.14 2.15 3.12
CA SER A 104 -20.13 3.12 3.59
C SER A 104 -21.55 2.55 3.73
N SER A 105 -21.71 1.24 3.50
CA SER A 105 -23.01 0.59 3.47
C SER A 105 -23.72 0.66 4.82
N ALA A 106 -25.06 0.80 4.79
CA ALA A 106 -25.85 0.77 6.01
C ALA A 106 -25.77 -0.62 6.67
N PRO A 107 -25.89 -0.74 8.01
CA PRO A 107 -25.77 -2.03 8.68
C PRO A 107 -26.78 -3.07 8.19
N GLN A 108 -28.02 -2.65 7.88
CA GLN A 108 -29.11 -3.51 7.43
C GLN A 108 -29.12 -3.76 5.91
N GLU A 109 -28.15 -3.22 5.17
CA GLU A 109 -28.06 -3.39 3.73
C GLU A 109 -27.55 -4.81 3.39
N THR A 110 -28.38 -5.64 2.74
CA THR A 110 -28.07 -7.06 2.49
C THR A 110 -27.76 -7.32 1.02
N LEU A 111 -26.66 -6.73 0.55
CA LEU A 111 -26.30 -6.70 -0.87
C LEU A 111 -25.85 -8.05 -1.43
N ASP A 112 -25.13 -8.85 -0.65
CA ASP A 112 -24.56 -10.12 -1.09
C ASP A 112 -24.35 -11.08 0.08
N GLY A 113 -24.95 -12.27 0.01
CA GLY A 113 -24.87 -13.29 1.06
C GLY A 113 -25.29 -12.81 2.46
N GLY A 114 -26.12 -11.77 2.55
CA GLY A 114 -26.52 -11.14 3.80
C GLY A 114 -25.54 -10.08 4.33
N PHE A 115 -24.49 -9.74 3.58
CA PHE A 115 -23.49 -8.75 3.95
C PHE A 115 -23.59 -7.45 3.13
N PRO A 116 -23.32 -6.29 3.76
CA PRO A 116 -23.27 -4.99 3.11
C PRO A 116 -21.91 -4.72 2.42
N THR A 117 -21.72 -5.24 1.21
CA THR A 117 -20.43 -5.25 0.48
C THR A 117 -20.32 -4.22 -0.65
N ASN A 118 -20.78 -2.98 -0.43
CA ASN A 118 -20.52 -1.90 -1.39
C ASN A 118 -19.03 -1.69 -1.64
N LEU A 119 -18.73 -0.96 -2.72
CA LEU A 119 -17.38 -0.51 -3.07
C LEU A 119 -16.67 0.08 -1.84
N THR A 120 -15.47 -0.41 -1.57
CA THR A 120 -14.69 0.01 -0.40
C THR A 120 -13.84 1.24 -0.64
N LEU A 121 -13.47 1.92 0.44
CA LEU A 121 -12.68 3.16 0.41
C LEU A 121 -11.32 2.99 -0.28
N ASP A 122 -10.63 1.88 -0.05
CA ASP A 122 -9.36 1.55 -0.70
C ASP A 122 -9.52 1.47 -2.23
N GLN A 123 -10.61 0.86 -2.71
CA GLN A 123 -10.91 0.78 -4.14
C GLN A 123 -11.37 2.12 -4.73
N LEU A 124 -12.09 2.95 -3.96
CA LEU A 124 -12.37 4.33 -4.34
C LEU A 124 -11.09 5.14 -4.52
N ILE A 125 -10.14 5.01 -3.60
CA ILE A 125 -8.84 5.68 -3.68
C ILE A 125 -8.03 5.15 -4.87
N ALA A 126 -7.97 3.83 -5.06
CA ALA A 126 -7.25 3.20 -6.17
C ALA A 126 -7.74 3.72 -7.53
N ARG A 127 -9.05 3.94 -7.72
CA ARG A 127 -9.61 4.55 -8.94
C ARG A 127 -9.12 5.98 -9.18
N GLN A 128 -8.80 6.72 -8.13
CA GLN A 128 -8.40 8.13 -8.22
C GLN A 128 -6.89 8.33 -8.42
N ILE A 129 -6.05 7.46 -7.85
CA ILE A 129 -4.59 7.66 -7.84
C ILE A 129 -3.78 6.46 -8.37
N GLY A 130 -4.43 5.34 -8.69
CA GLY A 130 -3.78 4.11 -9.11
C GLY A 130 -3.30 4.11 -10.57
N ALA A 131 -3.58 5.16 -11.35
CA ALA A 131 -3.16 5.28 -12.75
C ALA A 131 -1.64 5.50 -12.90
N ASP A 132 -0.99 6.02 -11.86
CA ASP A 132 0.45 6.32 -11.86
C ASP A 132 1.31 5.10 -11.48
N THR A 133 0.70 3.94 -11.24
CA THR A 133 1.38 2.70 -10.83
C THR A 133 0.94 1.51 -11.67
N ALA A 134 1.84 0.55 -11.90
CA ALA A 134 1.52 -0.66 -12.69
C ALA A 134 0.43 -1.53 -12.04
N LEU A 135 0.36 -1.51 -10.71
CA LEU A 135 -0.73 -2.09 -9.94
C LEU A 135 -1.54 -0.94 -9.32
N PRO A 136 -2.83 -0.78 -9.66
CA PRO A 136 -3.66 0.27 -9.08
C PRO A 136 -3.97 0.01 -7.60
N SER A 137 -3.97 -1.26 -7.20
CA SER A 137 -4.16 -1.74 -5.83
C SER A 137 -3.45 -3.08 -5.61
N LEU A 138 -3.20 -3.42 -4.35
CA LEU A 138 -2.61 -4.69 -3.93
C LEU A 138 -3.26 -5.15 -2.62
N GLU A 139 -4.12 -6.17 -2.72
CA GLU A 139 -4.84 -6.74 -1.60
C GLU A 139 -4.10 -7.96 -1.06
N LEU A 140 -3.83 -7.95 0.25
CA LEU A 140 -3.04 -8.95 0.94
C LEU A 140 -3.83 -9.56 2.10
N SER A 141 -3.66 -10.85 2.34
CA SER A 141 -4.24 -11.54 3.49
C SER A 141 -3.22 -12.43 4.17
N THR A 142 -3.31 -12.49 5.50
CA THR A 142 -2.55 -13.40 6.35
C THR A 142 -3.40 -14.56 6.85
N ASN A 143 -4.58 -14.74 6.28
CA ASN A 143 -5.46 -15.84 6.63
C ASN A 143 -4.83 -17.16 6.14
N ASP A 144 -4.49 -18.04 7.07
CA ASP A 144 -3.69 -19.25 6.88
C ASP A 144 -4.52 -20.46 6.44
N PHE A 145 -5.85 -20.36 6.45
CA PHE A 145 -6.71 -21.43 5.98
C PHE A 145 -6.56 -21.65 4.48
N THR A 146 -6.18 -22.89 4.15
CA THR A 146 -6.00 -23.40 2.78
C THR A 146 -7.24 -24.09 2.23
N ASP A 147 -8.27 -24.31 3.07
CA ASP A 147 -9.54 -24.85 2.62
C ASP A 147 -10.52 -23.73 2.24
N ASN A 148 -11.29 -23.96 1.18
CA ASN A 148 -12.36 -23.07 0.73
C ASN A 148 -13.61 -23.17 1.65
N LYS A 149 -13.49 -23.62 2.91
CA LYS A 149 -14.68 -23.71 3.79
C LYS A 149 -15.10 -22.33 4.28
N GLU A 150 -14.14 -21.42 4.40
CA GLU A 150 -14.43 -20.03 4.73
C GLU A 150 -14.97 -19.30 3.50
N THR A 151 -16.05 -18.55 3.72
CA THR A 151 -16.68 -17.77 2.64
C THR A 151 -15.77 -16.61 2.22
N LYS A 152 -15.96 -16.08 1.01
CA LYS A 152 -15.27 -14.86 0.55
C LYS A 152 -15.36 -13.67 1.54
N TYR A 153 -16.41 -13.63 2.36
CA TYR A 153 -16.63 -12.59 3.39
C TYR A 153 -15.67 -12.71 4.59
N PHE A 154 -15.06 -13.88 4.78
CA PHE A 154 -14.04 -14.11 5.80
C PHE A 154 -12.63 -13.89 5.24
N GLU A 155 -12.45 -14.12 3.94
CA GLU A 155 -11.15 -13.96 3.28
C GLU A 155 -10.83 -12.53 2.85
N CYS A 156 -11.87 -11.74 2.54
CA CYS A 156 -11.74 -10.46 1.88
C CYS A 156 -12.28 -9.30 2.73
N ILE A 157 -11.54 -8.20 2.72
CA ILE A 157 -11.88 -6.93 3.39
C ILE A 157 -12.07 -5.77 2.39
N SER A 158 -12.00 -6.06 1.09
CA SER A 158 -11.95 -5.08 0.00
C SER A 158 -12.90 -5.49 -1.13
N TRP A 159 -13.72 -4.58 -1.63
CA TRP A 159 -14.78 -4.90 -2.58
C TRP A 159 -14.78 -3.90 -3.73
N TYR A 160 -14.80 -4.39 -4.97
CA TYR A 160 -15.02 -3.55 -6.15
C TYR A 160 -16.49 -3.09 -6.29
N GLY A 161 -17.39 -3.74 -5.55
CA GLY A 161 -18.82 -3.48 -5.50
C GLY A 161 -19.58 -4.67 -4.89
N PRO A 162 -20.92 -4.57 -4.77
CA PRO A 162 -21.79 -5.60 -4.21
C PRO A 162 -21.46 -7.01 -4.72
N GLY A 163 -20.90 -7.83 -3.84
CA GLY A 163 -20.50 -9.21 -4.09
C GLY A 163 -19.32 -9.47 -5.02
N TYR A 164 -18.64 -8.42 -5.48
CA TYR A 164 -17.40 -8.49 -6.25
C TYR A 164 -16.22 -8.20 -5.32
N ALA A 165 -15.72 -9.26 -4.67
CA ALA A 165 -14.54 -9.21 -3.79
C ALA A 165 -13.28 -8.85 -4.59
N ALA A 166 -12.41 -8.04 -4.01
CA ALA A 166 -11.07 -7.84 -4.55
C ALA A 166 -10.21 -9.10 -4.31
N ASN A 167 -9.45 -9.51 -5.33
CA ASN A 167 -8.69 -10.74 -5.26
C ASN A 167 -7.48 -10.56 -4.33
N THR A 168 -7.40 -11.40 -3.31
CA THR A 168 -6.42 -11.24 -2.24
C THR A 168 -5.28 -12.23 -2.39
N GLU A 169 -4.04 -11.76 -2.34
CA GLU A 169 -2.87 -12.62 -2.39
C GLU A 169 -2.38 -12.96 -0.97
N LYS A 170 -2.19 -14.24 -0.71
CA LYS A 170 -1.71 -14.78 0.59
C LYS A 170 -0.26 -15.20 0.53
N ASN A 171 0.23 -15.55 -0.65
CA ASN A 171 1.57 -16.07 -0.84
C ASN A 171 2.57 -14.90 -0.98
N PRO A 172 3.45 -14.66 0.01
CA PRO A 172 4.39 -13.55 -0.04
C PRO A 172 5.38 -13.67 -1.20
N ARG A 173 5.64 -14.89 -1.71
CA ARG A 173 6.45 -15.11 -2.92
C ARG A 173 5.73 -14.60 -4.17
N ALA A 174 4.43 -14.89 -4.29
CA ALA A 174 3.63 -14.42 -5.42
C ALA A 174 3.51 -12.89 -5.40
N VAL A 175 3.32 -12.28 -4.22
CA VAL A 175 3.35 -10.81 -4.04
C VAL A 175 4.69 -10.24 -4.52
N PHE A 176 5.81 -10.80 -4.05
CA PHE A 176 7.14 -10.34 -4.43
C PHE A 176 7.36 -10.43 -5.94
N GLN A 177 7.04 -11.58 -6.55
CA GLN A 177 7.14 -11.77 -8.00
C GLN A 177 6.24 -10.81 -8.78
N ARG A 178 5.05 -10.49 -8.27
CA ARG A 178 4.13 -9.54 -8.88
C ARG A 178 4.65 -8.10 -8.80
N LEU A 179 5.31 -7.73 -7.71
CA LEU A 179 5.86 -6.38 -7.50
C LEU A 179 7.16 -6.14 -8.25
N PHE A 180 8.03 -7.15 -8.33
CA PHE A 180 9.41 -6.98 -8.82
C PHE A 180 9.71 -7.77 -10.10
N GLY A 181 8.82 -8.66 -10.53
CA GLY A 181 9.00 -9.54 -11.67
C GLY A 181 9.77 -10.83 -11.35
N GLN A 182 9.87 -11.71 -12.35
CA GLN A 182 10.81 -12.84 -12.33
C GLN A 182 12.05 -12.43 -13.13
N GLY A 183 13.17 -12.24 -12.46
CA GLY A 183 14.44 -12.02 -13.15
C GLY A 183 14.76 -13.17 -14.11
N GLN A 184 15.35 -12.88 -15.28
CA GLN A 184 15.92 -13.91 -16.14
C GLN A 184 17.03 -14.62 -15.34
N GLY A 185 16.73 -15.81 -14.81
CA GLY A 185 17.59 -16.53 -13.84
C GLY A 185 16.89 -17.02 -12.58
N GLY A 186 15.58 -16.73 -12.42
CA GLY A 186 14.76 -17.22 -11.31
C GLY A 186 14.54 -16.20 -10.18
N PRO A 187 13.61 -16.48 -9.25
CA PRO A 187 13.04 -15.50 -8.32
C PRO A 187 13.98 -14.98 -7.21
N GLN A 188 15.27 -15.30 -7.23
CA GLN A 188 16.18 -15.04 -6.09
C GLN A 188 17.41 -14.19 -6.40
N ARG A 189 17.88 -14.09 -7.65
CA ARG A 189 19.18 -13.42 -7.92
C ARG A 189 19.06 -12.04 -8.56
N SER A 190 18.15 -11.81 -9.51
CA SER A 190 18.30 -10.67 -10.42
C SER A 190 17.84 -9.29 -9.89
N ILE A 191 16.84 -9.20 -9.00
CA ILE A 191 16.35 -7.89 -8.51
C ILE A 191 17.17 -7.42 -7.31
N LEU A 192 17.52 -8.32 -6.39
CA LEU A 192 18.31 -7.96 -5.22
C LEU A 192 19.73 -7.56 -5.62
N ASP A 193 20.36 -8.26 -6.57
CA ASP A 193 21.67 -7.86 -7.09
C ASP A 193 21.60 -6.48 -7.79
N ALA A 194 20.50 -6.20 -8.51
CA ALA A 194 20.28 -4.88 -9.11
C ALA A 194 20.06 -3.78 -8.06
N VAL A 195 19.26 -4.04 -7.03
CA VAL A 195 19.01 -3.11 -5.91
C VAL A 195 20.27 -2.92 -5.07
N LEU A 196 21.03 -3.98 -4.79
CA LEU A 196 22.30 -3.94 -4.05
C LEU A 196 23.39 -3.22 -4.85
N ALA A 197 23.49 -3.46 -6.16
CA ALA A 197 24.42 -2.74 -7.02
C ALA A 197 24.09 -1.23 -7.07
N GLN A 198 22.80 -0.88 -7.17
CA GLN A 198 22.36 0.50 -7.11
C GLN A 198 22.57 1.11 -5.72
N ALA A 199 22.28 0.36 -4.65
CA ALA A 199 22.47 0.80 -3.27
C ALA A 199 23.95 1.04 -2.96
N HIS A 200 24.87 0.14 -3.35
CA HIS A 200 26.31 0.35 -3.18
C HIS A 200 26.85 1.52 -4.01
N SER A 201 26.29 1.77 -5.19
CA SER A 201 26.60 2.96 -5.99
C SER A 201 26.15 4.25 -5.31
N LEU A 202 24.97 4.21 -4.66
CA LEU A 202 24.41 5.33 -3.92
C LEU A 202 25.14 5.56 -2.59
N GLU A 203 25.49 4.51 -1.87
CA GLU A 203 26.23 4.52 -0.60
C GLU A 203 27.54 5.31 -0.71
N LYS A 204 28.26 5.20 -1.84
CA LYS A 204 29.48 5.96 -2.12
C LYS A 204 29.29 7.48 -2.15
N ARG A 205 28.04 7.95 -2.30
CA ARG A 205 27.65 9.35 -2.47
C ARG A 205 26.87 9.92 -1.27
N LEU A 206 26.55 9.08 -0.27
CA LEU A 206 25.74 9.44 0.89
C LEU A 206 26.60 9.83 2.11
N GLY A 207 26.06 10.72 2.95
CA GLY A 207 26.60 11.05 4.28
C GLY A 207 26.40 9.92 5.29
N GLY A 208 27.02 10.02 6.47
CA GLY A 208 27.02 8.95 7.48
C GLY A 208 25.63 8.48 7.94
N GLU A 209 24.72 9.42 8.24
CA GLU A 209 23.35 9.09 8.68
C GLU A 209 22.51 8.42 7.58
N ASP A 210 22.69 8.85 6.32
CA ASP A 210 21.95 8.28 5.19
C ASP A 210 22.45 6.88 4.84
N LYS A 211 23.75 6.60 5.05
CA LYS A 211 24.30 5.25 4.93
C LYS A 211 23.68 4.30 5.94
N GLN A 212 23.45 4.76 7.17
CA GLN A 212 22.80 3.94 8.20
C GLN A 212 21.35 3.58 7.81
N LYS A 213 20.56 4.56 7.35
CA LYS A 213 19.19 4.31 6.86
C LYS A 213 19.15 3.36 5.66
N LEU A 214 20.10 3.51 4.74
CA LEU A 214 20.23 2.60 3.60
C LEU A 214 20.55 1.17 4.07
N GLY A 215 21.43 1.01 5.06
CA GLY A 215 21.73 -0.28 5.67
C GLY A 215 20.51 -0.94 6.33
N GLU A 216 19.74 -0.18 7.11
CA GLU A 216 18.50 -0.65 7.73
C GLU A 216 17.46 -1.12 6.70
N TYR A 217 17.31 -0.36 5.60
CA TYR A 217 16.45 -0.74 4.48
C TYR A 217 16.90 -2.04 3.81
N LEU A 218 18.19 -2.17 3.49
CA LEU A 218 18.74 -3.38 2.86
C LEU A 218 18.57 -4.63 3.74
N GLU A 219 18.76 -4.49 5.05
CA GLU A 219 18.55 -5.58 6.00
C GLU A 219 17.06 -5.99 6.08
N SER A 220 16.15 -5.01 6.08
CA SER A 220 14.70 -5.28 6.01
C SER A 220 14.31 -6.07 4.77
N VAL A 221 14.85 -5.70 3.59
CA VAL A 221 14.62 -6.42 2.33
C VAL A 221 15.17 -7.84 2.42
N ARG A 222 16.42 -8.03 2.89
CA ARG A 222 17.04 -9.36 3.05
C ARG A 222 16.26 -10.25 4.03
N SER A 223 15.77 -9.70 5.14
CA SER A 223 14.96 -10.44 6.11
C SER A 223 13.62 -10.92 5.53
N THR A 224 13.00 -10.07 4.69
CA THR A 224 11.76 -10.39 3.97
C THR A 224 12.01 -11.53 2.97
N GLU A 225 13.14 -11.49 2.27
CA GLU A 225 13.55 -12.54 1.34
C GLU A 225 13.75 -13.89 2.04
N GLN A 226 14.49 -13.91 3.16
CA GLN A 226 14.70 -15.14 3.93
C GLN A 226 13.38 -15.75 4.41
N ARG A 227 12.40 -14.91 4.79
CA ARG A 227 11.04 -15.36 5.14
C ARG A 227 10.33 -15.95 3.93
N ILE A 228 10.41 -15.32 2.76
CA ILE A 228 9.85 -15.85 1.50
C ILE A 228 10.50 -17.19 1.14
N GLN A 229 11.82 -17.32 1.23
CA GLN A 229 12.56 -18.55 0.94
C GLN A 229 12.11 -19.69 1.85
N ARG A 230 12.03 -19.45 3.16
CA ARG A 230 11.57 -20.43 4.15
C ARG A 230 10.11 -20.83 3.96
N ALA A 231 9.25 -19.91 3.52
CA ALA A 231 7.84 -20.20 3.24
C ALA A 231 7.63 -21.02 1.94
N GLY A 232 8.69 -21.31 1.18
CA GLY A 232 8.63 -22.16 -0.02
C GLY A 232 9.42 -23.47 0.09
N ALA A 233 9.85 -23.85 1.29
CA ALA A 233 10.39 -25.17 1.63
C ALA A 233 9.33 -25.95 2.41
#